data_AF-A0A524BDI4-F1
#
_entry.id   AF-A0A524BDI4-F1
#
_cell.length_a   1.000
_cell.length_b   1.000
_cell.length_c   1.000
_cell.angle_alpha   90.00
_cell.angle_beta   90.00
_cell.angle_gamma   90.00
#
_symmetry.space_group_name_H-M   'P 1'
#
loop_
_entity.id
_entity.type
_entity.pdbx_description
1 polymer ?
#
loop_
_entity_poly.entity_id
_entity_poly.type
_entity_poly.pdbx_seq_one_letter_code
_entity_poly.pdbx_strand_id
1 'polypeptide(L)'
;MQRLSTRIVSYFGTLFLGAIGLVFFLWFYGLPSLGFVGASNHRLGEATRVLELEADHMAAWFNNRLQDDRGQLLNLAENVTLARLLASRSPELQENAERLHDRLQRAYPDRFNAIFLLTPGDGVVQAASNRQWLGKPFPDQTLAFAASRPGTSELVDRLELGEGSFILIARQIRKLDASAPGLLNGHPVGIIIALMAPAQFIAQSRLNPSPTDS
;
A
#
# COMPACT_ATOMS: atom_id res chain seq x y z
N MET A 1 59.31 40.90 37.64
CA MET A 1 58.83 40.80 36.24
C MET A 1 57.95 39.57 35.95
N GLN A 2 58.08 38.44 36.68
CA GLN A 2 57.25 37.24 36.47
C GLN A 2 55.72 37.46 36.58
N ARG A 3 55.22 38.27 37.54
CA ARG A 3 53.77 38.47 37.76
C ARG A 3 53.02 39.17 36.61
N LEU A 4 53.72 39.96 35.79
CA LEU A 4 53.10 40.69 34.66
C LEU A 4 52.98 39.77 33.44
N SER A 5 54.01 38.96 33.17
CA SER A 5 54.00 37.93 32.12
C SER A 5 52.89 36.90 32.36
N THR A 6 52.71 36.41 33.59
CA THR A 6 51.65 35.42 33.89
C THR A 6 50.25 35.99 33.68
N ARG A 7 50.02 37.28 34.00
CA ARG A 7 48.73 37.95 33.76
C ARG A 7 48.45 38.14 32.28
N ILE A 8 49.44 38.62 31.52
CA ILE A 8 49.30 38.80 30.06
C ILE A 8 49.02 37.45 29.39
N VAL A 9 49.77 36.40 29.73
CA VAL A 9 49.54 35.04 29.21
C VAL A 9 48.14 34.53 29.59
N SER A 10 47.66 34.80 30.81
CA SER A 10 46.31 34.40 31.21
C SER A 10 45.21 35.13 30.45
N TYR A 11 45.37 36.44 30.17
CA TYR A 11 44.41 37.22 29.40
C TYR A 11 44.41 36.82 27.93
N PHE A 12 45.58 36.61 27.33
CA PHE A 12 45.67 36.11 25.96
C PHE A 12 45.11 34.68 25.85
N GLY A 13 45.40 33.82 26.82
CA GLY A 13 44.88 32.46 26.86
C GLY A 13 43.37 32.40 26.95
N THR A 14 42.75 33.17 27.86
CA THR A 14 41.28 33.22 27.99
C THR A 14 40.61 33.87 26.78
N LEU A 15 41.19 34.94 26.25
CA LEU A 15 40.67 35.61 25.05
C LEU A 15 40.75 34.69 23.82
N PHE A 16 41.85 33.95 23.67
CA PHE A 16 42.02 32.99 22.59
C PHE A 16 41.02 31.81 22.72
N LEU A 17 40.85 31.27 23.93
CA LEU A 17 39.88 30.21 24.18
C LEU A 17 38.44 30.67 23.91
N GLY A 18 38.11 31.91 24.31
CA GLY A 18 36.83 32.53 24.02
C GLY A 18 36.61 32.74 22.52
N ALA A 19 37.62 33.19 21.79
CA ALA A 19 37.55 33.36 20.34
C ALA A 19 37.35 32.03 19.62
N ILE A 20 38.08 30.98 20.00
CA ILE A 20 37.90 29.63 19.44
C ILE A 20 36.51 29.10 19.77
N GLY A 21 36.05 29.25 21.02
CA GLY A 21 34.71 28.83 21.44
C GLY A 21 33.61 29.52 20.64
N LEU A 22 33.77 30.83 20.39
CA LEU A 22 32.85 31.60 19.55
C LEU A 22 32.82 31.08 18.11
N VAL A 23 33.98 30.83 17.50
CA VAL A 23 34.07 30.28 16.14
C VAL A 23 33.42 28.89 16.08
N PHE A 24 33.67 28.04 17.08
CA PHE A 24 33.07 26.70 17.13
C PHE A 24 31.55 26.76 17.30
N PHE A 25 31.06 27.65 18.17
CA PHE A 25 29.63 27.88 18.36
C PHE A 25 28.97 28.37 17.07
N LEU A 26 29.57 29.36 16.40
CA LEU A 26 29.12 29.89 15.12
C LEU A 26 29.12 28.84 14.01
N TRP A 27 30.14 27.97 13.96
CA TRP A 27 30.21 26.90 12.98
C TRP A 27 29.16 25.80 13.22
N PHE A 28 28.94 25.44 14.49
CA PHE A 28 28.02 24.36 14.86
C PHE A 28 26.54 24.76 14.73
N TYR A 29 26.18 25.96 15.17
CA TYR A 29 24.80 26.47 15.13
C TYR A 29 24.49 27.32 13.89
N GLY A 30 25.50 27.95 13.29
CA GLY A 30 25.33 28.88 12.17
C GLY A 30 24.93 30.30 12.61
N LEU A 31 24.66 31.13 11.61
CA LEU A 31 24.09 32.48 11.77
C LEU A 31 22.81 32.56 10.93
N PRO A 32 21.64 32.21 11.50
CA PRO A 32 20.38 32.14 10.77
C PRO A 32 19.98 33.47 10.13
N SER A 33 20.28 34.59 10.78
CA SER A 33 20.00 35.95 10.28
C SER A 33 20.80 36.34 9.02
N LEU A 34 21.91 35.65 8.75
CA LEU A 34 22.74 35.83 7.55
C LEU A 34 22.58 34.68 6.54
N GLY A 35 21.68 33.72 6.79
CA GLY A 35 21.45 32.56 5.93
C GLY A 35 22.51 31.45 6.04
N PHE A 36 23.46 31.54 6.98
CA PHE A 36 24.45 30.49 7.22
C PHE A 36 23.87 29.40 8.13
N VAL A 37 23.60 28.23 7.56
CA VAL A 37 23.11 27.06 8.30
C VAL A 37 24.30 26.33 8.94
N GLY A 38 24.23 26.10 10.25
CA GLY A 38 25.28 25.36 10.98
C GLY A 38 25.36 23.90 10.58
N ALA A 39 26.50 23.26 10.86
CA ALA A 39 26.75 21.86 10.53
C ALA A 39 25.72 20.87 11.13
N SER A 40 25.13 21.21 12.28
CA SER A 40 24.07 20.41 12.93
C SER A 40 22.78 20.34 12.10
N ASN A 41 22.35 21.47 11.55
CA ASN A 41 21.14 21.58 10.74
C ASN A 41 21.30 20.98 9.34
N HIS A 42 22.52 20.95 8.81
CA HIS A 42 22.80 20.28 7.54
C HIS A 42 22.49 18.78 7.61
N ARG A 43 22.94 18.11 8.67
CA ARG A 43 22.69 16.67 8.88
C ARG A 43 21.21 16.35 9.07
N LEU A 44 20.49 17.22 9.77
CA LEU A 44 19.04 17.10 9.93
C LEU A 44 18.33 17.27 8.58
N GLY A 45 18.71 18.28 7.79
CA GLY A 45 18.17 18.50 6.46
C GLY A 45 18.43 17.34 5.49
N GLU A 46 19.64 16.77 5.52
CA GLU A 46 19.98 15.57 4.73
C GLU A 46 19.14 14.36 5.18
N ALA A 47 19.02 14.12 6.49
CA ALA A 47 18.22 13.03 7.02
C ALA A 47 16.74 13.18 6.63
N THR A 48 16.18 14.39 6.75
CA THR A 48 14.80 14.68 6.32
C THR A 48 14.63 14.45 4.82
N ARG A 49 15.54 14.95 3.98
CA ARG A 49 15.48 14.76 2.53
C ARG A 49 15.52 13.29 2.14
N VAL A 50 16.33 12.48 2.83
CA VAL A 50 16.38 11.02 2.59
C VAL A 50 15.05 10.37 2.95
N LEU A 51 14.45 10.73 4.09
CA LEU A 51 13.15 10.21 4.51
C LEU A 51 12.01 10.64 3.58
N GLU A 52 12.04 11.87 3.07
CA GLU A 52 11.07 12.35 2.08
C GLU A 52 11.19 11.57 0.77
N LEU A 53 12.41 11.38 0.27
CA LEU A 53 12.63 10.62 -0.96
C LEU A 53 12.22 9.15 -0.81
N GLU A 54 12.49 8.55 0.35
CA GLU A 54 12.02 7.20 0.67
C GLU A 54 10.49 7.13 0.75
N ALA A 55 9.84 8.11 1.41
CA ALA A 55 8.40 8.19 1.50
C ALA A 55 7.73 8.34 0.12
N ASP A 56 8.28 9.20 -0.74
CA ASP A 56 7.81 9.38 -2.12
C ASP A 56 7.96 8.11 -2.94
N HIS A 57 9.11 7.43 -2.80
CA HIS A 57 9.35 6.16 -3.47
C HIS A 57 8.36 5.09 -3.00
N MET A 58 8.12 4.97 -1.70
CA MET A 58 7.12 4.05 -1.14
C MET A 58 5.71 4.35 -1.63
N ALA A 59 5.32 5.63 -1.67
CA ALA A 59 4.01 6.04 -2.16
C ALA A 59 3.82 5.71 -3.65
N ALA A 60 4.83 5.98 -4.48
CA ALA A 60 4.82 5.63 -5.90
C ALA A 60 4.75 4.11 -6.10
N TRP A 61 5.56 3.35 -5.38
CA TRP A 61 5.56 1.90 -5.42
C TRP A 61 4.20 1.32 -5.00
N PHE A 62 3.61 1.84 -3.92
CA PHE A 62 2.29 1.41 -3.44
C PHE A 62 1.21 1.66 -4.50
N ASN A 63 1.18 2.86 -5.08
CA ASN A 63 0.20 3.23 -6.08
C ASN A 63 0.33 2.38 -7.35
N ASN A 64 1.55 2.17 -7.84
CA ASN A 64 1.78 1.33 -9.01
C ASN A 64 1.34 -0.12 -8.74
N ARG A 65 1.72 -0.67 -7.59
CA ARG A 65 1.34 -2.03 -7.21
C ARG A 65 -0.18 -2.17 -7.11
N LEU A 66 -0.83 -1.24 -6.41
CA LEU A 66 -2.29 -1.24 -6.26
C LEU A 66 -2.97 -1.10 -7.62
N GLN A 67 -2.45 -0.25 -8.52
CA GLN A 67 -2.98 -0.09 -9.86
C GLN A 67 -2.90 -1.39 -10.68
N ASP A 68 -1.80 -2.12 -10.60
CA ASP A 68 -1.67 -3.43 -11.25
C ASP A 68 -2.68 -4.43 -10.68
N ASP A 69 -2.83 -4.50 -9.36
CA ASP A 69 -3.76 -5.40 -8.69
C ASP A 69 -5.21 -5.09 -9.07
N ARG A 70 -5.57 -3.80 -9.14
CA ARG A 70 -6.87 -3.32 -9.62
C ARG A 70 -7.12 -3.71 -11.07
N GLY A 71 -6.12 -3.60 -11.93
CA GLY A 71 -6.19 -4.02 -13.33
C GLY A 71 -6.39 -5.52 -13.49
N GLN A 72 -5.72 -6.33 -12.68
CA GLN A 72 -5.93 -7.78 -12.68
C GLN A 72 -7.34 -8.15 -12.23
N LEU A 73 -7.82 -7.53 -11.15
CA LEU A 73 -9.17 -7.81 -10.67
C LEU A 73 -10.24 -7.34 -11.66
N LEU A 74 -10.00 -6.27 -12.42
CA LEU A 74 -10.87 -5.87 -13.53
C LEU A 74 -10.98 -6.99 -14.58
N ASN A 75 -9.85 -7.55 -15.02
CA ASN A 75 -9.86 -8.66 -15.98
C ASN A 75 -10.62 -9.89 -15.46
N LEU A 76 -10.53 -10.17 -14.15
CA LEU A 76 -11.32 -11.22 -13.52
C LEU A 76 -12.81 -10.86 -13.46
N ALA A 77 -13.13 -9.62 -13.11
CA ALA A 77 -14.51 -9.16 -13.01
C ALA A 77 -15.24 -9.17 -14.36
N GLU A 78 -14.49 -8.99 -15.46
CA GLU A 78 -15.00 -9.03 -16.84
C GLU A 78 -14.96 -10.44 -17.46
N ASN A 79 -14.55 -11.46 -16.70
CA ASN A 79 -14.48 -12.82 -17.19
C ASN A 79 -15.87 -13.41 -17.47
N VAL A 80 -16.16 -13.65 -18.74
CA VAL A 80 -17.44 -14.20 -19.23
C VAL A 80 -17.79 -15.53 -18.57
N THR A 81 -16.82 -16.41 -18.32
CA THR A 81 -17.06 -17.71 -17.68
C THR A 81 -17.48 -17.53 -16.23
N LEU A 82 -16.81 -16.65 -15.46
CA LEU A 82 -17.23 -16.34 -14.09
C LEU A 82 -18.63 -15.71 -14.06
N ALA A 83 -18.90 -14.75 -14.95
CA ALA A 83 -20.22 -14.14 -15.06
C ALA A 83 -21.34 -15.16 -15.35
N ARG A 84 -21.08 -16.15 -16.23
CA ARG A 84 -22.04 -17.24 -16.51
C ARG A 84 -22.25 -18.16 -15.32
N LEU A 85 -21.17 -18.58 -14.65
CA LEU A 85 -21.27 -19.48 -13.50
C LEU A 85 -22.02 -18.82 -12.33
N LEU A 86 -21.79 -17.53 -12.09
CA LEU A 86 -22.53 -16.75 -11.10
C LEU A 86 -24.00 -16.58 -11.48
N ALA A 87 -24.28 -16.18 -12.72
CA ALA A 87 -25.65 -15.97 -13.18
C ALA A 87 -26.51 -17.25 -13.16
N SER A 88 -25.89 -18.41 -13.41
CA SER A 88 -26.54 -19.72 -13.36
C SER A 88 -26.54 -20.36 -11.97
N ARG A 89 -25.86 -19.76 -10.98
CA ARG A 89 -25.61 -20.35 -9.64
C ARG A 89 -25.08 -21.79 -9.75
N SER A 90 -24.15 -21.99 -10.69
CA SER A 90 -23.60 -23.31 -10.97
C SER A 90 -22.84 -23.86 -9.75
N PRO A 91 -23.01 -25.16 -9.41
CA PRO A 91 -22.20 -25.79 -8.37
C PRO A 91 -20.70 -25.82 -8.71
N GLU A 92 -20.34 -25.69 -10.00
CA GLU A 92 -18.96 -25.63 -10.48
C GLU A 92 -18.24 -24.31 -10.12
N LEU A 93 -18.98 -23.29 -9.64
CA LEU A 93 -18.43 -21.99 -9.31
C LEU A 93 -17.33 -22.09 -8.25
N GLN A 94 -17.54 -22.90 -7.21
CA GLN A 94 -16.58 -23.09 -6.13
C GLN A 94 -15.28 -23.72 -6.63
N GLU A 95 -15.38 -24.79 -7.41
CA GLU A 95 -14.21 -25.48 -7.95
C GLU A 95 -13.43 -24.59 -8.93
N ASN A 96 -14.15 -23.78 -9.73
CA ASN A 96 -13.51 -22.83 -10.63
C ASN A 96 -12.79 -21.70 -9.85
N ALA A 97 -13.39 -21.19 -8.77
CA ALA A 97 -12.77 -20.18 -7.93
C ALA A 97 -11.47 -20.68 -7.28
N GLU A 98 -11.45 -21.92 -6.77
CA GLU A 98 -10.24 -22.57 -6.25
C GLU A 98 -9.17 -22.72 -7.35
N ARG A 99 -9.54 -23.29 -8.51
CA ARG A 99 -8.62 -23.45 -9.64
C ARG A 99 -8.10 -22.11 -10.16
N LEU A 100 -8.89 -21.05 -10.09
CA LEU A 100 -8.47 -19.70 -10.44
C LEU A 100 -7.46 -19.14 -9.43
N HIS A 101 -7.76 -19.27 -8.14
CA HIS A 101 -6.86 -18.85 -7.08
C HIS A 101 -5.52 -19.60 -7.15
N ASP A 102 -5.53 -20.92 -7.32
CA ASP A 102 -4.31 -21.74 -7.46
C ASP A 102 -3.46 -21.35 -8.69
N ARG A 103 -4.12 -20.94 -9.79
CA ARG A 103 -3.42 -20.43 -10.97
C ARG A 103 -2.79 -19.07 -10.70
N LEU A 104 -3.52 -18.18 -10.01
CA LEU A 104 -3.00 -16.87 -9.63
C LEU A 104 -1.84 -16.99 -8.66
N GLN A 105 -1.93 -17.87 -7.66
CA GLN A 105 -0.86 -18.09 -6.70
C GLN A 105 0.41 -18.65 -7.35
N ARG A 106 0.27 -19.51 -8.36
CA ARG A 106 1.42 -20.03 -9.13
C ARG A 106 2.05 -18.99 -10.06
N ALA A 107 1.23 -18.16 -10.71
CA ALA A 107 1.72 -17.15 -11.64
C ALA A 107 2.27 -15.90 -10.92
N TYR A 108 1.65 -15.53 -9.81
CA TYR A 108 1.96 -14.37 -9.00
C TYR A 108 1.89 -14.73 -7.51
N PRO A 109 2.95 -15.35 -6.97
CA PRO A 109 3.01 -15.69 -5.55
C PRO A 109 2.76 -14.47 -4.67
N ASP A 110 2.11 -14.69 -3.53
CA ASP A 110 1.88 -13.72 -2.45
C ASP A 110 1.05 -12.47 -2.83
N ARG A 111 0.43 -12.47 -4.02
CA ARG A 111 -0.35 -11.34 -4.52
C ARG A 111 -1.73 -11.26 -3.88
N PHE A 112 -2.51 -12.32 -4.04
CA PHE A 112 -3.86 -12.42 -3.47
C PHE A 112 -3.86 -13.50 -2.40
N ASN A 113 -4.08 -13.10 -1.16
CA ASN A 113 -4.18 -14.02 -0.03
C ASN A 113 -5.47 -14.85 -0.10
N ALA A 114 -6.58 -14.22 -0.52
CA ALA A 114 -7.86 -14.90 -0.69
C ALA A 114 -8.72 -14.21 -1.75
N ILE A 115 -9.62 -14.98 -2.35
CA ILE A 115 -10.62 -14.47 -3.30
C ILE A 115 -12.00 -14.94 -2.84
N PHE A 116 -12.99 -14.04 -2.91
CA PHE A 116 -14.38 -14.32 -2.61
C PHE A 116 -15.25 -13.90 -3.79
N LEU A 117 -16.31 -14.66 -4.04
CA LEU A 117 -17.38 -14.34 -4.96
C LEU A 117 -18.66 -14.27 -4.15
N LEU A 118 -19.29 -13.10 -4.12
CA LEU A 118 -20.49 -12.83 -3.32
C LEU A 118 -21.71 -12.64 -4.22
N THR A 119 -22.88 -12.96 -3.67
CA THR A 119 -24.15 -12.51 -4.24
C THR A 119 -24.33 -11.01 -3.96
N PRO A 120 -24.72 -10.19 -4.96
CA PRO A 120 -25.02 -8.79 -4.72
C PRO A 120 -26.27 -8.66 -3.86
N GLY A 121 -26.22 -7.80 -2.85
CA GLY A 121 -27.37 -7.43 -2.02
C GLY A 121 -27.50 -8.18 -0.70
N ASP A 122 -27.13 -9.46 -0.60
CA ASP A 122 -27.09 -10.19 0.69
C ASP A 122 -25.66 -10.40 1.21
N GLY A 123 -24.64 -10.20 0.37
CA GLY A 123 -23.23 -10.35 0.73
C GLY A 123 -22.84 -11.80 1.06
N VAL A 124 -23.65 -12.79 0.64
CA VAL A 124 -23.38 -14.20 0.92
C VAL A 124 -22.34 -14.73 -0.04
N VAL A 125 -21.34 -15.44 0.51
CA VAL A 125 -20.26 -16.06 -0.26
C VAL A 125 -20.81 -17.24 -1.08
N GLN A 126 -20.80 -17.10 -2.39
CA GLN A 126 -21.16 -18.14 -3.37
C GLN A 126 -19.97 -19.01 -3.76
N ALA A 127 -18.76 -18.45 -3.70
CA ALA A 127 -17.53 -19.20 -3.82
C ALA A 127 -16.37 -18.46 -3.17
N ALA A 128 -15.34 -19.18 -2.75
CA ALA A 128 -14.13 -18.59 -2.19
C ALA A 128 -12.90 -19.48 -2.41
N SER A 129 -11.70 -18.91 -2.28
CA SER A 129 -10.46 -19.69 -2.27
C SER A 129 -10.40 -20.70 -1.12
N ASN A 130 -11.10 -20.45 -0.01
CA ASN A 130 -11.27 -21.39 1.09
C ASN A 130 -12.76 -21.76 1.26
N ARG A 131 -13.08 -23.05 1.11
CA ARG A 131 -14.44 -23.62 1.22
C ARG A 131 -15.14 -23.32 2.54
N GLN A 132 -14.40 -23.06 3.61
CA GLN A 132 -14.98 -22.77 4.93
C GLN A 132 -15.89 -21.53 4.93
N TRP A 133 -15.76 -20.66 3.94
CA TRP A 133 -16.58 -19.46 3.77
C TRP A 133 -17.84 -19.68 2.95
N LEU A 134 -17.96 -20.79 2.24
CA LEU A 134 -19.08 -21.05 1.34
C LEU A 134 -20.43 -20.98 2.09
N GLY A 135 -21.37 -20.22 1.56
CA GLY A 135 -22.71 -20.01 2.14
C GLY A 135 -22.76 -19.13 3.38
N LYS A 136 -21.61 -18.62 3.87
CA LYS A 136 -21.56 -17.68 5.00
C LYS A 136 -21.68 -16.24 4.50
N PRO A 137 -22.21 -15.31 5.33
CA PRO A 137 -22.08 -13.89 5.03
C PRO A 137 -20.60 -13.48 5.01
N PHE A 138 -20.26 -12.55 4.13
CA PHE A 138 -18.92 -11.96 4.12
C PHE A 138 -18.65 -11.25 5.48
N PRO A 139 -17.42 -11.34 6.05
CA PRO A 139 -17.12 -10.86 7.39
C PRO A 139 -17.54 -9.42 7.66
N ASP A 140 -17.31 -8.52 6.71
CA ASP A 140 -17.77 -7.14 6.79
C ASP A 140 -18.94 -6.92 5.83
N GLN A 141 -20.16 -7.05 6.37
CA GLN A 141 -21.36 -6.83 5.58
C GLN A 141 -21.46 -5.39 5.07
N THR A 142 -20.93 -4.40 5.79
CA THR A 142 -21.02 -2.99 5.36
C THR A 142 -20.22 -2.77 4.08
N LEU A 143 -19.04 -3.38 3.97
CA LEU A 143 -18.23 -3.39 2.75
C LEU A 143 -18.89 -4.18 1.63
N ALA A 144 -19.49 -5.34 1.93
CA ALA A 144 -20.23 -6.11 0.93
C ALA A 144 -21.43 -5.32 0.37
N PHE A 145 -22.19 -4.64 1.22
CA PHE A 145 -23.28 -3.75 0.81
C PHE A 145 -22.77 -2.56 0.01
N ALA A 146 -21.67 -1.91 0.43
CA ALA A 146 -21.06 -0.79 -0.29
C ALA A 146 -20.61 -1.19 -1.71
N ALA A 147 -19.98 -2.37 -1.84
CA ALA A 147 -19.57 -2.93 -3.13
C ALA A 147 -20.76 -3.31 -4.02
N SER A 148 -21.93 -3.59 -3.45
CA SER A 148 -23.15 -3.93 -4.19
C SER A 148 -23.94 -2.72 -4.71
N ARG A 149 -23.61 -1.50 -4.26
CA ARG A 149 -24.37 -0.30 -4.63
C ARG A 149 -24.30 -0.06 -6.15
N PRO A 150 -25.42 0.31 -6.80
CA PRO A 150 -25.41 0.72 -8.20
C PRO A 150 -24.39 1.84 -8.45
N GLY A 151 -23.54 1.68 -9.46
CA GLY A 151 -22.47 2.63 -9.79
C GLY A 151 -21.13 2.36 -9.12
N THR A 152 -21.06 1.54 -8.07
CA THR A 152 -19.79 1.11 -7.45
C THR A 152 -19.10 0.06 -8.33
N SER A 153 -18.34 0.51 -9.32
CA SER A 153 -17.58 -0.39 -10.20
C SER A 153 -16.38 -1.05 -9.48
N GLU A 154 -15.83 -0.36 -8.50
CA GLU A 154 -14.72 -0.78 -7.66
C GLU A 154 -14.83 -0.16 -6.27
N LEU A 155 -14.44 -0.91 -5.25
CA LEU A 155 -14.23 -0.46 -3.89
C LEU A 155 -12.84 -0.93 -3.45
N VAL A 156 -12.03 -0.03 -2.91
CA VAL A 156 -10.76 -0.36 -2.27
C VAL A 156 -10.87 0.09 -0.81
N ASP A 157 -10.70 -0.84 0.12
CA ASP A 157 -10.79 -0.54 1.54
C ASP A 157 -9.90 -1.46 2.37
N ARG A 158 -9.85 -1.24 3.69
CA ARG A 158 -9.21 -2.12 4.65
C ARG A 158 -10.24 -3.04 5.27
N LEU A 159 -9.87 -4.31 5.43
CA LEU A 159 -10.65 -5.31 6.13
C LEU A 159 -9.83 -5.87 7.29
N GLU A 160 -10.37 -5.81 8.50
CA GLU A 160 -9.81 -6.48 9.66
C GLU A 160 -10.47 -7.86 9.80
N LEU A 161 -9.66 -8.92 9.75
CA LEU A 161 -10.08 -10.28 10.06
C LEU A 161 -9.35 -10.74 11.33
N GLY A 162 -9.85 -11.79 11.98
CA GLY A 162 -9.20 -12.34 13.18
C GLY A 162 -7.73 -12.75 12.96
N GLU A 163 -7.34 -13.02 11.71
CA GLU A 163 -5.97 -13.38 11.31
C GLU A 163 -5.08 -12.17 10.98
N GLY A 164 -5.65 -10.96 10.88
CA GLY A 164 -4.91 -9.73 10.59
C GLY A 164 -5.66 -8.73 9.70
N SER A 165 -4.97 -7.63 9.40
CA SER A 165 -5.46 -6.57 8.51
C SER A 165 -5.16 -6.91 7.05
N PHE A 166 -6.11 -6.63 6.15
CA PHE A 166 -6.00 -6.86 4.72
C PHE A 166 -6.40 -5.62 3.93
N ILE A 167 -5.75 -5.41 2.78
CA ILE A 167 -6.27 -4.52 1.75
C ILE A 167 -7.24 -5.33 0.90
N LEU A 168 -8.42 -4.80 0.72
CA LEU A 168 -9.52 -5.38 -0.03
C LEU A 168 -9.70 -4.58 -1.32
N ILE A 169 -9.82 -5.28 -2.44
CA ILE A 169 -10.38 -4.72 -3.67
C ILE A 169 -11.63 -5.54 -3.99
N ALA A 170 -12.77 -4.86 -4.10
CA ALA A 170 -14.03 -5.45 -4.53
C ALA A 170 -14.47 -4.85 -5.87
N ARG A 171 -14.95 -5.68 -6.78
CA ARG A 171 -15.47 -5.27 -8.09
C ARG A 171 -16.76 -6.02 -8.43
N GLN A 172 -17.68 -5.33 -9.09
CA GLN A 172 -18.92 -5.94 -9.56
C GLN A 172 -18.66 -6.77 -10.82
N ILE A 173 -19.06 -8.04 -10.78
CA ILE A 173 -19.18 -8.88 -11.97
C ILE A 173 -20.55 -8.60 -12.58
N ARG A 174 -20.56 -8.25 -13.86
CA ARG A 174 -21.76 -7.83 -14.58
C ARG A 174 -22.40 -8.99 -15.33
N LYS A 175 -23.72 -8.93 -15.52
CA LYS A 175 -24.46 -9.92 -16.31
C LYS A 175 -24.07 -9.79 -17.78
N LEU A 176 -24.11 -10.90 -18.51
CA LEU A 176 -24.04 -10.84 -19.96
C LEU A 176 -25.31 -10.22 -20.54
N ASP A 177 -25.15 -9.39 -21.56
CA ASP A 177 -26.25 -8.87 -22.34
C ASP A 177 -26.91 -10.01 -23.13
N ALA A 178 -28.23 -10.12 -23.01
CA ALA A 178 -29.02 -11.10 -23.75
C ALA A 178 -29.12 -10.73 -25.24
N SER A 179 -29.00 -9.44 -25.56
CA SER A 179 -29.15 -8.91 -26.92
C SER A 179 -27.84 -8.94 -27.71
N ALA A 180 -26.70 -9.05 -27.03
CA ALA A 180 -25.38 -8.99 -27.65
C ALA A 180 -24.42 -10.01 -26.99
N PRO A 181 -24.18 -11.17 -27.64
CA PRO A 181 -23.37 -12.24 -27.07
C PRO A 181 -21.95 -11.77 -26.72
N GLY A 182 -21.55 -11.94 -25.46
CA GLY A 182 -20.20 -11.63 -24.99
C GLY A 182 -20.01 -10.21 -24.45
N LEU A 183 -21.00 -9.34 -24.56
CA LEU A 183 -21.00 -8.03 -23.91
C LEU A 183 -21.58 -8.12 -22.50
N LEU A 184 -20.99 -7.36 -21.57
CA LEU A 184 -21.50 -7.23 -20.20
C LEU A 184 -22.47 -6.04 -20.14
N ASN A 185 -23.61 -6.21 -19.47
CA ASN A 185 -24.57 -5.14 -19.23
C ASN A 185 -24.28 -4.40 -17.92
N GLY A 186 -25.10 -3.41 -17.56
CA GLY A 186 -24.91 -2.63 -16.33
C GLY A 186 -25.34 -3.31 -15.02
N HIS A 187 -25.89 -4.53 -15.06
CA HIS A 187 -26.48 -5.17 -13.88
C HIS A 187 -25.49 -6.15 -13.21
N PRO A 188 -25.24 -6.02 -11.90
CA PRO A 188 -24.35 -6.93 -11.20
C PRO A 188 -24.99 -8.32 -11.04
N VAL A 189 -24.22 -9.38 -11.32
CA VAL A 189 -24.57 -10.80 -11.02
C VAL A 189 -23.75 -11.36 -9.86
N GLY A 190 -22.66 -10.70 -9.51
CA GLY A 190 -21.78 -11.09 -8.43
C GLY A 190 -20.85 -9.95 -8.05
N ILE A 191 -20.15 -10.12 -6.93
CA ILE A 191 -19.06 -9.25 -6.51
C ILE A 191 -17.84 -10.14 -6.33
N ILE A 192 -16.75 -9.82 -7.01
CA ILE A 192 -15.45 -10.43 -6.72
C ILE A 192 -14.70 -9.57 -5.72
N ILE A 193 -14.16 -10.19 -4.69
CA ILE A 193 -13.35 -9.56 -3.66
C ILE A 193 -12.00 -10.28 -3.62
N ALA A 194 -10.92 -9.52 -3.72
CA ALA A 194 -9.57 -10.03 -3.49
C ALA A 194 -9.00 -9.40 -2.21
N LEU A 195 -8.42 -10.24 -1.36
CA LEU A 195 -7.71 -9.82 -0.15
C LEU A 195 -6.20 -9.90 -0.37
N MET A 196 -5.52 -8.89 0.14
CA MET A 196 -4.09 -8.67 -0.05
C MET A 196 -3.45 -8.36 1.29
N ALA A 197 -2.36 -9.06 1.62
CA ALA A 197 -1.63 -8.80 2.86
C ALA A 197 -0.92 -7.43 2.78
N PRO A 198 -1.03 -6.53 3.78
CA PRO A 198 -0.36 -5.22 3.76
C PRO A 198 1.17 -5.33 3.69
N ALA A 199 1.74 -6.42 4.21
CA ALA A 199 3.18 -6.67 4.19
C ALA A 199 3.77 -6.71 2.77
N GLN A 200 2.99 -7.17 1.79
CA GLN A 200 3.43 -7.17 0.38
C GLN A 200 3.69 -5.74 -0.10
N PHE A 201 3.05 -4.75 0.53
CA PHE A 201 3.20 -3.34 0.20
C PHE A 201 4.39 -2.63 0.85
N ILE A 202 5.05 -3.28 1.80
CA ILE A 202 6.06 -2.68 2.67
C ILE A 202 7.43 -3.35 2.48
N ALA A 203 7.46 -4.64 2.11
CA ALA A 203 8.68 -5.45 2.15
C ALA A 203 9.61 -5.28 0.93
N GLN A 204 9.09 -4.99 -0.27
CA GLN A 204 9.90 -4.99 -1.49
C GLN A 204 10.75 -3.72 -1.68
N SER A 205 10.30 -2.57 -1.18
CA SER A 205 11.06 -1.31 -1.27
C SER A 205 12.37 -1.35 -0.48
N ARG A 206 12.43 -2.12 0.61
CA ARG A 206 13.66 -2.26 1.43
C ARG A 206 14.75 -3.12 0.78
N LEU A 207 14.44 -3.88 -0.27
CA LEU A 207 15.36 -4.80 -0.93
C LEU A 207 16.00 -4.25 -2.21
N ASN A 208 15.59 -3.06 -2.67
CA ASN A 208 16.25 -2.35 -3.78
C ASN A 208 17.05 -1.17 -3.22
N PRO A 209 18.30 -1.37 -2.75
CA PRO A 209 19.23 -0.26 -2.65
C PRO A 209 19.49 0.27 -4.07
N SER A 210 19.34 1.57 -4.27
CA SER A 210 19.66 2.25 -5.53
C SER A 210 21.06 1.84 -6.02
N PRO A 211 21.26 1.59 -7.33
CA PRO A 211 22.57 1.27 -7.89
C PRO A 211 23.37 2.58 -8.08
N THR A 212 23.77 3.21 -6.98
CA THR A 212 24.72 4.32 -6.99
C THR A 212 25.50 4.33 -5.68
N ASP A 213 26.32 3.30 -5.50
CA ASP A 213 27.50 3.35 -4.63
C ASP A 213 28.62 2.61 -5.38
N SER A 214 29.27 3.33 -6.30
CA SER A 214 30.58 3.01 -6.87
C SER A 214 31.25 4.29 -7.35
#